data_AF-A0A2S2NVM9-F1
#
_entry.id   AF-A0A2S2NVM9-F1
#
_cell.length_a   1.000
_cell.length_b   1.000
_cell.length_c   1.000
_cell.angle_alpha   90.00
_cell.angle_beta   90.00
_cell.angle_gamma   90.00
#
_symmetry.space_group_name_H-M   'P 1'
#
loop_
_entity.id
_entity.type
_entity.pdbx_description
1 polymer ?
#
loop_
_entity_poly.entity_id
_entity_poly.type
_entity_poly.pdbx_seq_one_letter_code
_entity_poly.pdbx_strand_id
1 'polypeptide(L)'
;ELKSKTALNTALFIEIINDMFDSGNSKNLYDPNPNRRPMCDRNLNVIKNLKTASSLFRNAEKISHKNKKSSVPPCFTGVIWTTTALCELFESEKNELSKVQPNKELFL
;
A
#
# COMPACT_ATOMS: atom_id res chain seq x y z
N GLU A 1 10.61 -18.29 -17.03
CA GLU A 1 9.82 -18.73 -15.85
C GLU A 1 10.77 -19.10 -14.70
N LEU A 2 10.49 -18.66 -13.48
CA LEU A 2 11.27 -18.99 -12.28
C LEU A 2 10.89 -20.41 -11.81
N LYS A 3 11.84 -21.36 -11.86
CA LYS A 3 11.65 -22.73 -11.39
C LYS A 3 12.24 -22.91 -9.99
N SER A 4 11.55 -22.45 -8.96
CA SER A 4 11.94 -22.68 -7.56
C SER A 4 10.73 -22.95 -6.67
N LYS A 5 10.94 -23.61 -5.52
CA LYS A 5 9.88 -23.86 -4.53
C LYS A 5 9.28 -22.56 -3.94
N THR A 6 9.99 -21.45 -4.09
CA THR A 6 9.56 -20.13 -3.59
C THR A 6 9.06 -19.21 -4.70
N ALA A 7 8.98 -19.67 -5.96
CA ALA A 7 8.64 -18.83 -7.10
C ALA A 7 7.29 -18.13 -6.93
N LEU A 8 6.27 -18.85 -6.45
CA LEU A 8 4.95 -18.28 -6.17
C LEU A 8 5.02 -17.21 -5.07
N ASN A 9 5.71 -17.48 -3.96
CA ASN A 9 5.88 -16.51 -2.88
C ASN A 9 6.60 -15.25 -3.36
N THR A 10 7.60 -15.40 -4.23
CA THR A 10 8.30 -14.27 -4.85
C THR A 10 7.40 -13.47 -5.77
N ALA A 11 6.59 -14.13 -6.60
CA ALA A 11 5.64 -13.46 -7.48
C ALA A 11 4.59 -12.67 -6.68
N LEU A 12 3.99 -13.29 -5.66
CA LEU A 12 3.02 -12.64 -4.77
C LEU A 12 3.62 -11.45 -4.02
N PHE A 13 4.86 -11.57 -3.54
CA PHE A 13 5.56 -10.46 -2.91
C PHE A 13 5.73 -9.29 -3.89
N ILE A 14 6.24 -9.56 -5.10
CA ILE A 14 6.47 -8.52 -6.12
C ILE A 14 5.15 -7.83 -6.50
N GLU A 15 4.08 -8.59 -6.67
CA GLU A 15 2.74 -8.05 -6.96
C GLU A 15 2.26 -7.10 -5.87
N ILE A 16 2.32 -7.51 -4.60
CA ILE A 16 1.93 -6.66 -3.46
C ILE A 16 2.75 -5.37 -3.41
N ILE A 17 4.07 -5.46 -3.61
CA ILE A 17 4.95 -4.28 -3.58
C ILE A 17 4.66 -3.36 -4.77
N ASN A 18 4.46 -3.91 -5.96
CA ASN A 18 4.16 -3.12 -7.15
C ASN A 18 2.83 -2.37 -6.99
N ASP A 19 1.79 -3.07 -6.56
CA ASP A 19 0.47 -2.48 -6.36
C ASP A 19 0.46 -1.42 -5.26
N MET A 20 1.21 -1.64 -4.17
CA MET A 20 1.40 -0.62 -3.13
C MET A 20 2.13 0.61 -3.66
N PHE A 21 3.20 0.42 -4.45
CA PHE A 21 3.96 1.53 -5.01
C PHE A 21 3.12 2.36 -5.98
N ASP A 22 2.37 1.70 -6.87
CA ASP A 22 1.44 2.36 -7.79
C ASP A 22 0.38 3.15 -7.02
N SER A 23 -0.19 2.55 -5.97
CA SER A 23 -1.20 3.16 -5.09
C SER A 23 -0.69 4.37 -4.32
N GLY A 24 0.60 4.37 -3.94
CA GLY A 24 1.24 5.49 -3.24
C GLY A 24 1.82 6.57 -4.15
N ASN A 25 1.77 6.41 -5.48
CA ASN A 25 2.45 7.28 -6.44
C ASN A 25 1.54 7.68 -7.63
N SER A 26 0.24 7.83 -7.36
CA SER A 26 -0.73 8.29 -8.35
C SER A 26 -0.42 9.71 -8.82
N LYS A 27 -0.54 9.97 -10.13
CA LYS A 27 -0.33 11.31 -10.73
C LYS A 27 -1.47 11.78 -11.62
N ASN A 28 -2.30 10.85 -12.10
CA ASN A 28 -3.33 11.13 -13.11
C ASN A 28 -4.66 10.52 -12.67
N LEU A 29 -5.73 11.32 -12.73
CA LEU A 29 -7.09 10.86 -12.37
C LEU A 29 -7.57 9.69 -13.24
N TYR A 30 -7.22 9.71 -14.52
CA TYR A 30 -7.68 8.75 -15.53
C TYR A 30 -6.57 7.81 -16.00
N ASP A 31 -5.67 7.41 -15.10
CA ASP A 31 -4.62 6.44 -15.45
C ASP A 31 -5.23 5.10 -15.91
N PRO A 32 -4.75 4.46 -17.00
CA PRO A 32 -5.23 3.14 -17.39
C PRO A 32 -5.07 2.10 -16.29
N ASN A 33 -4.02 2.20 -15.47
CA ASN A 33 -3.83 1.35 -14.31
C ASN A 33 -4.65 1.92 -13.12
N PRO A 34 -5.68 1.20 -12.62
CA PRO A 34 -6.50 1.66 -11.52
C PRO A 34 -5.70 1.86 -10.22
N ASN A 35 -4.60 1.14 -10.02
CA ASN A 35 -3.74 1.32 -8.85
C ASN A 35 -2.96 2.64 -8.92
N ARG A 36 -2.78 3.25 -10.10
CA ARG A 36 -2.08 4.53 -10.28
C ARG A 36 -3.02 5.75 -10.30
N ARG A 37 -4.30 5.53 -10.04
CA ARG A 37 -5.30 6.61 -9.89
C ARG A 37 -5.32 7.10 -8.43
N PRO A 38 -5.71 8.36 -8.18
CA PRO A 38 -5.87 8.91 -6.84
C PRO A 38 -6.82 8.08 -5.96
N MET A 39 -6.61 8.20 -4.64
CA MET A 39 -7.43 7.54 -3.63
C MET A 39 -8.81 8.19 -3.55
N CYS A 40 -9.87 7.41 -3.71
CA CYS A 40 -11.24 7.90 -3.62
C CYS A 40 -12.22 6.77 -3.26
N ASP A 41 -13.44 7.13 -2.90
CA ASP A 41 -14.49 6.16 -2.51
C ASP A 41 -14.89 5.19 -3.64
N ARG A 42 -14.63 5.57 -4.89
CA ARG A 42 -14.88 4.72 -6.07
C ARG A 42 -13.70 3.82 -6.41
N ASN A 43 -12.54 4.04 -5.80
CA ASN A 43 -11.32 3.29 -6.05
C ASN A 43 -10.72 2.74 -4.74
N LEU A 44 -11.47 1.83 -4.11
CA LEU A 44 -11.05 1.19 -2.86
C LEU A 44 -9.82 0.29 -3.00
N ASN A 45 -9.41 -0.04 -4.23
CA ASN A 45 -8.23 -0.85 -4.50
C ASN A 45 -6.95 -0.20 -3.94
N VAL A 46 -6.81 1.12 -4.06
CA VAL A 46 -5.66 1.86 -3.52
C VAL A 46 -5.54 1.63 -2.00
N ILE A 47 -6.62 1.82 -1.25
CA ILE A 47 -6.66 1.59 0.20
C ILE A 47 -6.36 0.13 0.54
N LYS A 48 -6.95 -0.81 -0.21
CA LYS A 48 -6.72 -2.24 -0.04
C LYS A 48 -5.25 -2.61 -0.22
N ASN A 49 -4.61 -2.11 -1.28
CA ASN A 49 -3.20 -2.38 -1.60
C ASN A 49 -2.27 -1.87 -0.49
N LEU A 50 -2.49 -0.64 -0.02
CA LEU A 50 -1.72 -0.06 1.08
C LEU A 50 -1.87 -0.88 2.37
N LYS A 51 -3.10 -1.30 2.72
CA LYS A 51 -3.37 -2.15 3.90
C LYS A 51 -2.75 -3.54 3.76
N THR A 52 -2.82 -4.16 2.59
CA THR A 52 -2.17 -5.45 2.31
C THR A 52 -0.67 -5.36 2.50
N ALA A 53 -0.01 -4.32 1.98
CA ALA A 53 1.43 -4.13 2.17
C ALA A 53 1.80 -3.86 3.63
N SER A 54 1.01 -3.04 4.35
CA SER A 54 1.20 -2.83 5.80
C SER A 54 1.12 -4.16 6.57
N SER A 55 0.13 -5.00 6.27
CA SER A 55 -0.02 -6.32 6.89
C SER A 55 1.14 -7.27 6.56
N LEU A 56 1.60 -7.27 5.32
CA LEU A 56 2.77 -8.05 4.89
C LEU A 56 4.02 -7.65 5.71
N PHE A 57 4.32 -6.36 5.81
CA PHE A 57 5.53 -5.90 6.52
C PHE A 57 5.43 -5.96 8.05
N ARG A 58 4.23 -5.98 8.63
CA ARG A 58 4.04 -6.25 10.07
C ARG A 58 4.47 -7.66 10.47
N ASN A 59 4.31 -8.62 9.56
CA ASN A 59 4.66 -10.02 9.79
C ASN A 59 6.01 -10.40 9.16
N ALA A 60 6.66 -9.48 8.43
CA ALA A 60 7.90 -9.74 7.74
C ALA A 60 9.11 -9.52 8.65
N GLU A 61 10.01 -10.49 8.65
CA GLU A 61 11.28 -10.38 9.34
C GLU A 61 12.43 -10.77 8.38
N LYS A 62 13.58 -10.15 8.58
CA LYS A 62 14.80 -10.51 7.86
C LYS A 62 15.57 -11.56 8.66
N ILE A 63 15.77 -12.71 8.04
CA ILE A 63 16.67 -13.75 8.56
C ILE A 63 18.06 -13.52 8.00
N SER A 64 19.03 -13.24 8.87
CA SER A 64 20.43 -13.06 8.48
C SER A 64 21.05 -14.36 7.97
N HIS A 65 21.63 -14.34 6.75
CA HIS A 65 22.32 -15.52 6.21
C HIS A 65 23.54 -15.94 7.05
N LYS A 66 24.21 -14.98 7.71
CA LYS A 66 25.46 -15.21 8.44
C LYS A 66 25.27 -15.90 9.79
N ASN A 67 24.24 -15.50 10.54
CA ASN A 67 24.05 -15.94 11.93
C ASN A 67 22.62 -16.42 12.23
N LYS A 68 21.75 -16.50 11.21
CA LYS A 68 20.35 -16.94 11.31
C LYS A 68 19.49 -16.15 12.30
N LYS A 69 19.98 -15.01 12.80
CA LYS A 69 19.19 -14.12 13.66
C LYS A 69 18.11 -13.44 12.85
N SER A 70 16.91 -13.37 13.44
CA SER A 70 15.81 -12.58 12.92
C SER A 70 15.93 -11.12 13.37
N SER A 71 15.60 -10.19 12.50
CA SER A 71 15.45 -8.78 12.83
C SER A 71 14.43 -8.10 11.92
N VAL A 72 13.85 -7.00 12.37
CA VAL A 72 13.00 -6.14 11.54
C VAL A 72 13.84 -5.00 10.98
N PRO A 73 14.07 -4.94 9.66
CA PRO A 73 14.73 -3.82 9.02
C PRO A 73 13.96 -2.51 9.26
N PRO A 74 14.64 -1.38 9.53
CA PRO A 74 13.97 -0.09 9.72
C PRO A 74 13.09 0.33 8.53
N CYS A 75 13.44 -0.07 7.31
CA CYS A 75 12.61 0.21 6.13
C CYS A 75 11.25 -0.49 6.17
N PHE A 76 11.11 -1.64 6.84
CA PHE A 76 9.81 -2.31 6.99
C PHE A 76 8.88 -1.46 7.87
N THR A 77 9.42 -0.95 8.98
CA THR A 77 8.73 0.03 9.84
C THR A 77 8.34 1.28 9.05
N GLY A 78 9.24 1.79 8.21
CA GLY A 78 8.96 2.93 7.33
C GLY A 78 7.76 2.68 6.41
N VAL A 79 7.69 1.52 5.74
CA VAL A 79 6.54 1.17 4.89
C VAL A 79 5.24 1.10 5.68
N ILE A 80 5.26 0.49 6.87
CA ILE A 80 4.07 0.40 7.74
C ILE A 80 3.60 1.81 8.12
N TRP A 81 4.50 2.70 8.51
CA TRP A 81 4.17 4.08 8.88
C TRP A 81 3.62 4.87 7.69
N THR A 82 4.30 4.82 6.54
CA THR A 82 3.85 5.55 5.35
C THR A 82 2.48 5.09 4.86
N THR A 83 2.26 3.77 4.74
CA THR A 83 0.97 3.23 4.28
C THR A 83 -0.17 3.54 5.26
N THR A 84 0.11 3.51 6.56
CA THR A 84 -0.86 3.86 7.61
C THR A 84 -1.20 5.34 7.55
N ALA A 85 -0.19 6.21 7.49
CA ALA A 85 -0.37 7.66 7.43
C ALA A 85 -1.17 8.10 6.19
N LEU A 86 -0.92 7.50 5.02
CA LEU A 86 -1.71 7.78 3.82
C LEU A 86 -3.19 7.45 3.99
N CYS A 87 -3.51 6.29 4.58
CA CYS A 87 -4.90 5.90 4.83
C CYS A 87 -5.57 6.82 5.86
N GLU A 88 -4.88 7.14 6.96
CA GLU A 88 -5.41 8.00 8.02
C GLU A 88 -5.60 9.44 7.53
N LEU A 89 -4.65 9.97 6.75
CA LEU A 89 -4.76 11.30 6.15
C LEU A 89 -5.98 11.38 5.22
N PHE A 90 -6.17 10.38 4.35
CA PHE A 90 -7.33 10.36 3.45
C PHE A 90 -8.66 10.36 4.22
N GLU A 91 -8.81 9.49 5.23
CA GLU A 91 -10.04 9.45 6.04
C GLU A 91 -10.24 10.76 6.80
N SER A 92 -9.17 11.36 7.32
CA SER A 92 -9.23 12.66 8.00
C SER A 92 -9.72 13.77 7.05
N GLU A 93 -9.09 13.92 5.88
CA GLU A 93 -9.46 14.93 4.88
C GLU A 93 -10.89 14.73 4.38
N LYS A 94 -11.29 13.48 4.13
CA LYS A 94 -12.65 13.13 3.73
C LYS A 94 -13.67 13.54 4.81
N ASN A 95 -13.38 13.23 6.07
CA ASN A 95 -14.26 13.59 7.19
C ASN A 95 -14.39 15.12 7.32
N GLU A 96 -13.29 15.86 7.22
CA GLU A 96 -13.33 17.33 7.24
C GLU A 96 -14.15 17.91 6.08
N LEU A 97 -13.93 17.41 4.86
CA LEU A 97 -14.68 17.87 3.68
C LEU A 97 -16.17 17.55 3.77
N SER A 98 -16.55 16.39 4.32
CA SER A 98 -17.95 16.00 4.50
C SER A 98 -18.72 16.95 5.42
N LYS A 99 -18.05 17.56 6.40
CA LYS A 99 -18.63 18.57 7.30
C LYS A 99 -18.90 19.90 6.57
N VAL A 100 -18.07 20.23 5.58
CA VAL A 100 -18.14 21.51 4.83
C VAL A 100 -19.06 21.42 3.61
N GLN A 101 -19.11 20.27 2.92
CA GLN A 101 -19.92 20.07 1.71
C GLN A 101 -20.58 18.68 1.68
N PRO A 102 -21.75 18.51 2.33
CA PRO A 102 -22.35 17.20 2.55
C PRO A 102 -22.86 16.45 1.30
N ASN A 103 -22.89 17.09 0.11
CA ASN A 103 -23.58 16.57 -1.08
C ASN A 103 -22.77 16.60 -2.40
N LYS A 104 -21.42 16.70 -2.36
CA LYS A 104 -20.59 16.53 -3.57
C LYS A 104 -19.88 15.19 -3.55
N GLU A 105 -19.90 14.49 -4.68
CA GLU A 105 -19.00 13.36 -4.90
C GLU A 105 -17.56 13.91 -4.96
N LEU A 106 -16.80 13.67 -3.89
CA LEU A 106 -15.46 14.20 -3.75
C LEU A 106 -14.45 13.28 -4.46
N PHE A 107 -13.69 13.87 -5.36
CA PHE A 107 -12.46 13.30 -5.88
C PHE A 107 -11.32 14.01 -5.14
N LEU A 108 -10.61 13.28 -4.28
CA LEU A 108 -9.31 13.69 -3.75
C LEU A 108 -8.21 13.09 -4.64
#